data_AF-A0A6B3EEK9-F1
#
_entry.id   AF-A0A6B3EEK9-F1
#
_cell.length_a   1.000
_cell.length_b   1.000
_cell.length_c   1.000
_cell.angle_alpha   90.00
_cell.angle_beta   90.00
_cell.angle_gamma   90.00
#
_symmetry.space_group_name_H-M   'P 1'
#
loop_
_entity.id
_entity.type
_entity.pdbx_description
1 polymer ?
#
loop_
_entity_poly.entity_id
_entity_poly.type
_entity_poly.pdbx_seq_one_letter_code
_entity_poly.pdbx_strand_id
1 'polypeptide(L)'
;LLASLAHKVGVGGHALDRVGESVLWNVRLPRVVLALLVGASLGCAGALMQGVFGNPLAEPGVIGISSGAAVGAVASIALGIDFLGNWTVSVFAFVAGLATVLLVYALSRSG
;
A
#
# COMPACT_ATOMS: atom_id res chain seq x y z
N LEU A 1 16.00 -15.97 6.36
CA LEU A 1 14.59 -15.92 6.79
C LEU A 1 14.22 -17.17 7.55
N LEU A 2 14.09 -18.33 6.89
CA LEU A 2 13.72 -19.60 7.54
C LEU A 2 14.65 -19.99 8.71
N ALA A 3 15.97 -19.86 8.56
CA ALA A 3 16.94 -20.17 9.63
C ALA A 3 16.89 -19.22 10.85
N SER A 4 16.60 -17.93 10.66
CA SER A 4 16.46 -16.96 11.77
C SER A 4 15.08 -17.00 12.42
N LEU A 5 14.03 -17.32 11.65
CA LEU A 5 12.70 -17.69 12.19
C LEU A 5 12.79 -18.95 13.04
N ALA A 6 13.50 -19.99 12.57
CA ALA A 6 13.74 -21.21 13.34
C ALA A 6 14.51 -20.93 14.65
N HIS A 7 15.54 -20.09 14.58
CA HIS A 7 16.27 -19.64 15.77
C HIS A 7 15.39 -18.86 16.76
N LYS A 8 14.53 -17.93 16.30
CA LYS A 8 13.58 -17.20 17.16
C LYS A 8 12.45 -18.07 17.73
N VAL A 9 12.10 -19.15 17.05
CA VAL A 9 11.07 -20.13 17.47
C VAL A 9 11.68 -21.22 18.37
N GLY A 10 12.98 -21.14 18.69
CA GLY A 10 13.66 -22.09 19.59
C GLY A 10 14.04 -23.42 18.94
N VAL A 11 13.88 -23.53 17.61
CA VAL A 11 14.20 -24.72 16.83
C VAL A 11 15.52 -24.44 16.10
N GLY A 12 16.64 -24.64 16.81
CA GLY A 12 18.02 -24.66 16.30
C GLY A 12 18.34 -23.92 14.99
N GLY A 13 19.02 -22.78 15.09
CA GLY A 13 19.64 -22.10 13.96
C GLY A 13 20.94 -21.44 14.39
N HIS A 14 21.95 -21.38 13.52
CA HIS A 14 23.17 -20.64 13.85
C HIS A 14 22.84 -19.15 13.99
N ALA A 15 23.37 -18.51 15.05
CA ALA A 15 23.22 -17.08 15.26
C ALA A 15 23.74 -16.33 14.02
N LEU A 16 22.85 -15.66 13.30
CA LEU A 16 23.27 -14.73 12.26
C LEU A 16 23.98 -13.55 12.93
N ASP A 17 24.92 -12.97 12.21
CA ASP A 17 25.65 -11.79 12.67
C ASP A 17 24.66 -10.71 13.15
N ARG A 18 24.99 -9.98 14.23
CA ARG A 18 24.05 -9.11 14.97
C ARG A 18 23.36 -8.08 14.06
N VAL A 19 24.08 -7.66 13.01
CA VAL A 19 23.59 -6.76 11.95
C VAL A 19 22.59 -7.46 11.02
N GLY A 20 22.86 -8.70 10.62
CA GLY A 20 22.00 -9.50 9.75
C GLY A 20 20.63 -9.81 10.37
N GLU A 21 20.61 -10.11 11.68
CA GLU A 21 19.37 -10.30 12.46
C GLU A 21 18.55 -8.99 12.50
N SER A 22 19.19 -7.86 12.83
CA SER A 22 18.51 -6.56 12.91
C SER A 22 17.90 -6.12 11.57
N VAL A 23 18.63 -6.23 10.46
CA VAL A 23 18.13 -5.89 9.12
C VAL A 23 16.95 -6.78 8.73
N LEU A 24 16.99 -8.06 9.09
CA LEU A 24 15.91 -8.99 8.80
C LEU A 24 14.61 -8.59 9.50
N TRP A 25 14.68 -8.34 10.81
CA TRP A 25 13.50 -8.07 11.62
C TRP A 25 13.00 -6.62 11.50
N ASN A 26 13.89 -5.64 11.41
CA ASN A 26 13.51 -4.22 11.39
C ASN A 26 13.24 -3.68 9.99
N VAL A 27 13.76 -4.31 8.92
CA VAL A 27 13.62 -3.78 7.55
C VAL A 27 12.89 -4.75 6.63
N ARG A 28 13.32 -6.02 6.58
CA ARG A 28 12.77 -6.99 5.61
C ARG A 28 11.39 -7.47 5.99
N LEU A 29 11.22 -7.90 7.23
CA LEU A 29 9.95 -8.44 7.71
C LEU A 29 8.78 -7.44 7.60
N PRO A 30 8.89 -6.18 8.06
CA PRO A 30 7.79 -5.22 7.89
C PRO A 30 7.47 -4.96 6.42
N ARG A 31 8.46 -4.93 5.52
CA ARG A 31 8.21 -4.82 4.07
C ARG A 31 7.50 -6.02 3.49
N VAL A 32 7.84 -7.24 3.91
CA VAL A 32 7.18 -8.46 3.45
C VAL A 32 5.71 -8.47 3.88
N VAL A 33 5.43 -8.10 5.13
CA VAL A 33 4.06 -7.98 5.64
C VAL A 33 3.27 -6.93 4.86
N LEU A 34 3.84 -5.74 4.64
CA LEU A 34 3.21 -4.70 3.83
C LEU A 34 2.94 -5.18 2.39
N ALA A 35 3.90 -5.84 1.74
CA ALA A 35 3.73 -6.35 0.39
C ALA A 35 2.61 -7.40 0.29
N LEU A 36 2.51 -8.29 1.28
CA LEU A 36 1.43 -9.29 1.36
C LEU A 36 0.07 -8.63 1.55
N LEU A 37 -0.04 -7.67 2.48
CA LEU A 37 -1.30 -6.95 2.74
C LEU A 37 -1.75 -6.15 1.52
N VAL A 38 -0.86 -5.35 0.94
CA VAL A 38 -1.14 -4.53 -0.25
C VAL A 38 -1.50 -5.42 -1.44
N GLY A 39 -0.75 -6.51 -1.67
CA GLY A 39 -1.02 -7.45 -2.74
C GLY A 39 -2.38 -8.14 -2.59
N ALA A 40 -2.72 -8.59 -1.38
CA ALA A 40 -4.04 -9.17 -1.10
C ALA A 40 -5.17 -8.16 -1.34
N SER A 41 -5.02 -6.91 -0.87
CA SER A 41 -6.01 -5.86 -1.09
C SER A 41 -6.21 -5.54 -2.58
N LEU A 42 -5.12 -5.42 -3.36
CA LEU A 42 -5.19 -5.17 -4.80
C LEU A 42 -5.81 -6.37 -5.55
N GLY A 43 -5.47 -7.60 -5.16
CA GLY A 43 -6.06 -8.81 -5.74
C GLY A 43 -7.57 -8.89 -5.49
N CYS A 44 -8.01 -8.63 -4.26
CA CYS A 44 -9.44 -8.57 -3.93
C CYS A 44 -10.15 -7.45 -4.69
N ALA A 45 -9.58 -6.24 -4.75
CA ALA A 45 -10.16 -5.13 -5.49
C ALA A 45 -10.30 -5.43 -6.99
N GLY A 46 -9.29 -6.05 -7.60
CA GLY A 46 -9.33 -6.50 -9.00
C GLY A 46 -10.42 -7.54 -9.24
N ALA A 47 -10.48 -8.58 -8.40
CA ALA A 47 -11.49 -9.63 -8.52
C ALA A 47 -12.93 -9.08 -8.37
N LEU A 48 -13.16 -8.16 -7.43
CA LEU A 48 -14.44 -7.49 -7.27
C LEU A 48 -14.80 -6.65 -8.51
N MET A 49 -13.86 -5.88 -9.04
CA MET A 49 -14.09 -5.03 -10.21
C MET A 49 -14.41 -5.86 -11.46
N GLN A 50 -13.63 -6.92 -11.69
CA GLN A 50 -13.86 -7.87 -12.78
C GLN A 50 -15.22 -8.57 -12.63
N GLY A 51 -15.62 -8.92 -11.40
CA GLY A 51 -16.92 -9.52 -11.11
C GLY A 51 -18.11 -8.59 -11.35
N VAL A 52 -17.99 -7.31 -10.96
CA VAL A 52 -19.05 -6.30 -11.16
C VAL A 52 -19.23 -5.95 -12.64
N PHE A 53 -18.15 -5.80 -13.39
CA PHE A 53 -18.21 -5.42 -14.80
C PHE A 53 -18.32 -6.59 -15.77
N GLY A 54 -18.13 -7.83 -15.29
CA GLY A 54 -18.06 -9.02 -16.16
C GLY A 54 -16.93 -8.94 -17.19
N ASN A 55 -15.92 -8.10 -16.96
CA ASN A 55 -14.85 -7.83 -17.90
C ASN A 55 -13.49 -8.14 -17.23
N PRO A 56 -12.74 -9.15 -17.72
CA PRO A 56 -11.45 -9.52 -17.16
C PRO A 56 -10.37 -8.45 -17.32
N LEU A 57 -10.59 -7.42 -18.15
CA LEU A 57 -9.70 -6.26 -18.31
C LEU A 57 -10.03 -5.10 -17.36
N ALA A 58 -11.09 -5.20 -16.55
CA ALA A 58 -11.44 -4.16 -15.60
C ALA A 58 -10.40 -4.10 -14.46
N GLU A 59 -9.74 -2.95 -14.31
CA GLU A 59 -8.81 -2.69 -13.22
C GLU A 59 -9.32 -1.52 -12.36
N PRO A 60 -9.28 -1.63 -11.03
CA PRO A 60 -9.68 -0.54 -10.13
C PRO A 60 -8.84 0.73 -10.28
N GLY A 61 -7.67 0.69 -10.92
CA GLY A 61 -6.85 1.86 -11.22
C GLY A 61 -7.47 2.82 -12.25
N VAL A 62 -8.39 2.34 -13.09
CA VAL A 62 -8.91 3.10 -14.24
C VAL A 62 -9.77 4.30 -13.84
N ILE A 63 -10.37 4.29 -12.65
CA ILE A 63 -11.19 5.39 -12.12
C ILE A 63 -10.36 6.58 -11.58
N GLY A 64 -9.04 6.61 -11.81
CA GLY A 64 -8.19 7.75 -11.45
C GLY A 64 -7.75 7.80 -9.99
N ILE A 65 -8.00 6.76 -9.19
CA ILE A 65 -7.59 6.73 -7.77
C ILE A 65 -6.07 6.87 -7.59
N SER A 66 -5.28 6.26 -8.48
CA SER A 66 -3.81 6.29 -8.43
C SER A 66 -3.25 7.67 -8.77
N SER A 67 -3.77 8.31 -9.83
CA SER A 67 -3.39 9.66 -10.21
C SER A 67 -3.83 10.68 -9.17
N GLY A 68 -5.04 10.55 -8.61
CA GLY A 68 -5.54 11.37 -7.50
C GLY A 68 -4.64 11.30 -6.27
N ALA A 69 -4.24 10.10 -5.87
CA ALA A 69 -3.33 9.90 -4.76
C ALA A 69 -1.93 10.48 -5.02
N ALA A 70 -1.40 10.33 -6.25
CA ALA A 70 -0.13 10.93 -6.65
C ALA A 70 -0.16 12.46 -6.57
N VAL A 71 -1.26 13.09 -7.01
CA VAL A 71 -1.44 14.55 -6.89
C VAL A 71 -1.43 14.99 -5.43
N GLY A 72 -2.12 14.28 -4.53
CA GLY A 72 -2.10 14.58 -3.09
C GLY A 72 -0.70 14.46 -2.48
N ALA A 73 0.01 13.37 -2.81
CA ALA A 73 1.39 13.16 -2.35
C ALA A 73 2.30 14.29 -2.83
N VAL A 74 2.29 14.60 -4.13
CA VAL A 74 3.14 15.64 -4.73
C VAL A 74 2.77 17.02 -4.19
N ALA A 75 1.48 17.31 -3.99
CA ALA A 75 1.05 18.58 -3.39
C ALA A 75 1.61 18.74 -1.96
N SER A 76 1.57 17.69 -1.13
CA SER A 76 2.15 17.76 0.22
C SER A 76 3.66 18.02 0.21
N ILE A 77 4.39 17.39 -0.72
CA ILE A 77 5.84 17.54 -0.86
C ILE A 77 6.19 18.92 -1.42
N ALA A 78 5.52 19.34 -2.49
CA ALA A 78 5.81 20.59 -3.19
C ALA A 78 5.47 21.84 -2.36
N LEU A 79 4.40 21.76 -1.56
CA LEU A 79 3.98 22.83 -0.66
C LEU A 79 4.71 22.81 0.69
N GLY A 80 5.54 21.79 0.94
CA GLY A 80 6.29 21.65 2.19
C GLY A 80 5.39 21.42 3.42
N ILE A 81 4.23 20.79 3.24
CA ILE A 81 3.29 20.52 4.33
C ILE A 81 3.80 19.32 5.13
N ASP A 82 4.15 19.52 6.40
CA ASP A 82 4.74 18.48 7.26
C ASP A 82 3.96 18.17 8.56
N PHE A 83 2.73 18.66 8.70
CA PHE A 83 1.97 18.67 9.96
C PHE A 83 1.94 17.33 10.75
N LEU A 84 2.01 16.18 10.07
CA LEU A 84 2.00 14.82 10.65
C LEU A 84 3.36 14.10 10.53
N GLY A 85 4.44 14.84 10.24
CA GLY A 85 5.77 14.32 9.96
C GLY A 85 5.76 13.32 8.79
N ASN A 86 6.38 12.14 8.99
CA ASN A 86 6.44 11.06 8.00
C ASN A 86 5.06 10.56 7.51
N TRP A 87 3.98 10.82 8.25
CA TRP A 87 2.64 10.39 7.87
C TRP A 87 1.95 11.37 6.93
N THR A 88 2.44 12.60 6.81
CA THR A 88 1.77 13.67 6.05
C THR A 88 1.56 13.29 4.60
N VAL A 89 2.61 12.79 3.93
CA VAL A 89 2.54 12.38 2.52
C VAL A 89 1.54 11.24 2.33
N SER A 90 1.55 10.24 3.21
CA SER A 90 0.64 9.09 3.13
C SER A 90 -0.82 9.50 3.34
N VAL A 91 -1.09 10.39 4.29
CA VAL A 91 -2.44 10.90 4.57
C VAL A 91 -2.94 11.74 3.41
N PHE A 92 -2.13 12.66 2.88
CA PHE A 92 -2.50 13.47 1.72
C PHE A 92 -2.76 12.62 0.47
N ALA A 93 -1.91 11.62 0.22
CA ALA A 93 -2.11 10.67 -0.89
C ALA A 93 -3.43 9.90 -0.73
N PHE A 94 -3.72 9.40 0.47
CA PHE A 94 -4.94 8.66 0.74
C PHE A 94 -6.19 9.54 0.59
N VAL A 95 -6.20 10.73 1.18
CA VAL A 95 -7.34 11.67 1.13
C VAL A 95 -7.60 12.13 -0.30
N ALA A 96 -6.55 12.48 -1.05
CA ALA A 96 -6.71 12.90 -2.44
C ALA A 96 -7.23 11.76 -3.32
N GLY A 97 -6.71 10.53 -3.17
CA GLY A 97 -7.22 9.37 -3.88
C GLY A 97 -8.69 9.07 -3.57
N LEU A 98 -9.08 9.14 -2.29
CA LEU A 98 -10.47 8.95 -1.87
C LEU A 98 -11.38 10.05 -2.45
N ALA A 99 -10.94 11.30 -2.40
CA ALA A 99 -11.67 12.43 -2.99
C ALA A 99 -11.88 12.22 -4.50
N THR A 100 -10.87 11.77 -5.24
CA THR A 100 -11.00 11.48 -6.67
C THR A 100 -12.06 10.42 -6.95
N VAL A 101 -12.07 9.31 -6.19
CA VAL A 101 -13.09 8.26 -6.36
C VAL A 101 -14.49 8.79 -6.09
N LEU A 102 -14.68 9.55 -5.01
CA LEU A 102 -15.97 10.15 -4.67
C LEU A 102 -16.45 11.13 -5.75
N LEU A 103 -15.53 11.92 -6.32
CA LEU A 103 -15.83 12.89 -7.37
C LEU A 103 -16.26 12.18 -8.66
N VAL A 104 -15.53 11.14 -9.08
CA VAL A 104 -15.90 10.31 -10.24
C VAL A 104 -17.25 9.63 -10.03
N TYR A 105 -17.51 9.09 -8.83
CA TYR A 105 -18.80 8.49 -8.50
C TYR A 105 -19.94 9.51 -8.55
N ALA A 106 -19.75 10.71 -8.00
CA ALA A 106 -20.75 11.77 -8.02
C ALA A 106 -21.09 12.20 -9.46
N LEU A 107 -20.08 12.37 -10.31
CA LEU A 107 -20.26 12.72 -11.73
C LEU A 107 -20.97 11.61 -12.51
N SER A 108 -20.60 10.35 -12.25
CA SER A 108 -21.24 9.19 -12.89
C SER A 108 -22.72 9.05 -12.51
N ARG A 109 -23.13 9.54 -11.34
CA ARG A 109 -24.53 9.48 -10.87
C ARG A 109 -25.39 10.61 -11.45
N SER A 110 -24.77 11.72 -11.86
CA SER A 110 -25.48 12.86 -12.47
C SER A 110 -25.72 12.72 -13.98
N GLY A 111 -25.17 11.66 -14.59
CA GLY A 111 -25.38 11.30 -16.00
C GLY A 111 -26.46 10.24 -16.20
#